data_AF-A0A3S1A2G1-F1
#
_entry.id   AF-A0A3S1A2G1-F1
#
_cell.length_a   1.000
_cell.length_b   1.000
_cell.length_c   1.000
_cell.angle_alpha   90.00
_cell.angle_beta   90.00
_cell.angle_gamma   90.00
#
_symmetry.space_group_name_H-M   'P 1'
#
loop_
_entity.id
_entity.type
_entity.pdbx_description
1 polymer ?
#
loop_
_entity_poly.entity_id
_entity_poly.type
_entity_poly.pdbx_seq_one_letter_code
_entity_poly.pdbx_strand_id
1 'polypeptide(L)'
;MRLLKADEQLNQLETVLAFFATFVLDSALVQEIMRWDMSVLLESPWYQQILQEGEIRGQRRERLSSIESYLKVKFGNEGLKFMPKISEISDFEQLGKIYLSIIAVESLEELRLVMENL
;
A
#
# COMPACT_ATOMS: atom_id res chain seq x y z
N MET A 1 54.23 16.14 -4.32
CA MET A 1 53.26 16.76 -5.26
C MET A 1 51.91 16.03 -5.39
N ARG A 2 51.60 14.94 -4.65
CA ARG A 2 50.23 14.35 -4.60
C ARG A 2 49.48 14.66 -3.29
N LEU A 3 50.19 14.79 -2.16
CA LEU A 3 49.62 15.14 -0.86
C LEU A 3 49.00 16.55 -0.82
N LEU A 4 49.60 17.53 -1.50
CA LEU A 4 49.08 18.91 -1.57
C LEU A 4 47.77 19.03 -2.38
N LYS A 5 47.56 18.19 -3.42
CA LYS A 5 46.34 18.22 -4.23
C LYS A 5 45.13 17.63 -3.51
N ALA A 6 45.33 16.64 -2.65
CA ALA A 6 44.26 16.07 -1.83
C ALA A 6 43.77 17.09 -0.79
N ASP A 7 44.68 17.90 -0.25
CA ASP A 7 44.40 18.95 0.74
C ASP A 7 43.61 20.12 0.11
N GLU A 8 43.98 20.56 -1.10
CA GLU A 8 43.22 21.59 -1.83
C GLU A 8 41.79 21.15 -2.19
N GLN A 9 41.59 19.88 -2.59
CA GLN A 9 40.26 19.36 -2.90
C GLN A 9 39.39 19.19 -1.65
N LEU A 10 39.97 18.80 -0.51
CA LEU A 10 39.28 18.76 0.77
C LEU A 10 38.87 20.16 1.24
N ASN A 11 39.74 21.15 1.06
CA ASN A 11 39.47 22.54 1.41
C ASN A 11 38.39 23.17 0.50
N GLN A 12 38.35 22.80 -0.78
CA GLN A 12 37.24 23.18 -1.68
C GLN A 12 35.93 22.50 -1.29
N LEU A 13 35.96 21.21 -0.92
CA LEU A 13 34.77 20.49 -0.45
C LEU A 13 34.24 21.11 0.85
N GLU A 14 35.12 21.50 1.77
CA GLU A 14 34.77 22.17 3.02
C GLU A 14 34.16 23.57 2.77
N THR A 15 34.72 24.33 1.82
CA THR A 15 34.17 25.63 1.40
C THR A 15 32.78 25.47 0.78
N VAL A 16 32.60 24.48 -0.08
CA VAL A 16 31.32 24.17 -0.73
C VAL A 16 30.30 23.65 0.29
N LEU A 17 30.71 22.80 1.22
CA LEU A 17 29.85 22.32 2.33
C LEU A 17 29.47 23.46 3.28
N ALA A 18 30.37 24.39 3.57
CA ALA A 18 30.06 25.60 4.35
C ALA A 18 29.09 26.54 3.61
N PHE A 19 29.22 26.64 2.28
CA PHE A 19 28.27 27.36 1.41
C PHE A 19 26.88 26.70 1.37
N PHE A 20 26.83 25.36 1.36
CA PHE A 20 25.54 24.63 1.46
C PHE A 20 24.96 24.64 2.88
N ALA A 21 25.78 24.65 3.92
CA ALA A 21 25.33 24.76 5.31
C ALA A 21 24.78 26.16 5.65
N THR A 22 25.15 27.19 4.88
CA THR A 22 24.52 28.52 4.95
C THR A 22 23.21 28.58 4.16
N PHE A 23 22.98 27.64 3.23
CA PHE A 23 21.66 27.28 2.70
C PHE A 23 20.97 26.29 3.66
N VAL A 24 20.77 26.67 4.92
CA VAL A 24 19.58 26.16 5.62
C VAL A 24 18.43 26.66 4.75
N LEU A 25 17.79 25.75 4.01
CA LEU A 25 16.62 26.09 3.20
C LEU A 25 15.69 26.88 4.12
N ASP A 26 15.47 28.15 3.78
CA ASP A 26 14.61 29.02 4.57
C ASP A 26 13.31 28.26 4.81
N SER A 27 12.83 28.23 6.06
CA SER A 27 11.55 27.63 6.40
C SER A 27 10.45 28.08 5.45
N ALA A 28 10.50 29.32 4.94
CA ALA A 28 9.60 29.83 3.93
C ALA A 28 9.76 29.13 2.57
N LEU A 29 11.00 28.89 2.12
CA LEU A 29 11.30 28.16 0.90
C LEU A 29 10.95 26.66 1.02
N VAL A 30 11.22 26.04 2.17
CA VAL A 30 10.76 24.67 2.45
C VAL A 30 9.24 24.63 2.48
N GLN A 31 8.57 25.62 3.07
CA GLN A 31 7.11 25.71 3.05
C GLN A 31 6.58 25.93 1.64
N GLU A 32 7.24 26.73 0.79
CA GLU A 32 6.85 26.94 -0.61
C GLU A 32 7.08 25.67 -1.46
N ILE A 33 8.20 24.98 -1.24
CA ILE A 33 8.49 23.66 -1.82
C ILE A 33 7.56 22.60 -1.27
N MET A 34 7.02 22.71 -0.05
CA MET A 34 6.03 21.78 0.52
C MET A 34 4.60 22.15 0.14
N ARG A 35 4.37 23.41 -0.23
CA ARG A 35 3.15 23.94 -0.82
C ARG A 35 3.16 23.67 -2.33
N TRP A 36 3.46 22.41 -2.70
CA TRP A 36 2.96 21.89 -3.96
C TRP A 36 1.48 22.17 -3.94
N ASP A 37 1.02 23.00 -4.86
CA ASP A 37 -0.40 23.26 -4.99
C ASP A 37 -1.09 21.90 -5.11
N MET A 38 -2.08 21.63 -4.25
CA MET A 38 -2.81 20.37 -4.28
C MET A 38 -3.35 20.10 -5.69
N SER A 39 -3.65 21.15 -6.48
CA SER A 39 -4.00 21.00 -7.89
C SER A 39 -2.92 20.28 -8.73
N VAL A 40 -1.65 20.62 -8.57
CA VAL A 40 -0.53 19.98 -9.29
C VAL A 40 -0.32 18.53 -8.85
N LEU A 41 -0.53 18.23 -7.57
CA LEU A 41 -0.48 16.85 -7.07
C LEU A 41 -1.68 16.04 -7.56
N LEU A 42 -2.89 16.60 -7.53
CA LEU A 42 -4.10 15.95 -8.04
C LEU A 42 -3.98 15.59 -9.52
N GLU A 43 -3.32 16.43 -10.33
CA GLU A 43 -3.09 16.19 -11.76
C GLU A 43 -1.87 15.31 -12.05
N SER A 44 -1.06 14.99 -11.04
CA SER A 44 0.14 14.16 -11.22
C SER A 44 -0.23 12.71 -11.57
N PRO A 45 0.36 12.12 -12.63
CA PRO A 45 0.14 10.71 -12.96
C PRO A 45 0.45 9.75 -11.79
N TRP A 46 1.45 10.09 -10.98
CA TRP A 46 1.82 9.31 -9.80
C TRP A 46 0.73 9.33 -8.72
N TYR A 47 0.10 10.48 -8.48
CA TYR A 47 -0.99 10.60 -7.52
C TYR A 47 -2.23 9.83 -7.97
N GLN A 48 -2.56 9.91 -9.27
CA GLN A 48 -3.64 9.12 -9.86
C GLN A 48 -3.39 7.62 -9.70
N GLN A 49 -2.16 7.16 -9.88
CA GLN A 49 -1.78 5.78 -9.63
C GLN A 49 -1.97 5.38 -8.16
N ILE A 50 -1.54 6.23 -7.21
CA ILE A 50 -1.76 5.96 -5.77
C ILE A 50 -3.25 5.87 -5.44
N LEU A 51 -4.08 6.77 -5.98
CA LEU A 51 -5.52 6.73 -5.78
C LEU A 51 -6.12 5.42 -6.32
N GLN A 52 -5.75 5.04 -7.54
CA GLN A 52 -6.22 3.81 -8.16
C GLN A 52 -5.79 2.56 -7.37
N GLU A 53 -4.52 2.48 -6.96
CA GLU A 53 -4.03 1.39 -6.12
C GLU A 53 -4.73 1.37 -4.76
N GLY A 54 -4.99 2.54 -4.18
CA GLY A 54 -5.72 2.71 -2.93
C GLY A 54 -7.15 2.18 -3.04
N GLU A 55 -7.84 2.52 -4.12
CA GLU A 55 -9.20 2.03 -4.41
C GLU A 55 -9.22 0.51 -4.57
N ILE A 56 -8.31 -0.06 -5.37
CA ILE A 56 -8.20 -1.52 -5.57
C ILE A 56 -7.95 -2.23 -4.24
N ARG A 57 -7.02 -1.71 -3.41
CA ARG A 57 -6.74 -2.25 -2.08
C ARG A 57 -7.95 -2.12 -1.15
N GLY A 58 -8.69 -1.01 -1.24
CA GLY A 58 -9.91 -0.76 -0.48
C GLY A 58 -11.01 -1.76 -0.80
N GLN A 59 -11.34 -1.92 -2.08
CA GLN A 59 -12.32 -2.89 -2.56
C GLN A 59 -11.95 -4.30 -2.11
N ARG A 60 -10.67 -4.70 -2.26
CA ARG A 60 -10.21 -6.01 -1.80
C ARG A 60 -10.41 -6.21 -0.29
N ARG A 61 -10.08 -5.21 0.53
CA ARG A 61 -10.28 -5.27 2.00
C ARG A 61 -11.76 -5.39 2.37
N GLU A 62 -12.62 -4.62 1.72
CA GLU A 62 -14.07 -4.70 1.93
C GLU A 62 -14.61 -6.10 1.59
N ARG A 63 -14.17 -6.68 0.46
CA ARG A 63 -14.55 -8.04 0.06
C ARG A 63 -14.13 -9.08 1.09
N LEU A 64 -12.88 -9.03 1.57
CA LEU A 64 -12.39 -9.94 2.61
C LEU A 64 -13.17 -9.78 3.91
N SER A 65 -13.45 -8.56 4.33
CA SER A 65 -14.26 -8.28 5.54
C SER A 65 -15.69 -8.81 5.41
N SER A 66 -16.28 -8.71 4.21
CA SER A 66 -17.60 -9.26 3.91
C SER A 66 -17.60 -10.78 4.00
N ILE A 67 -16.59 -11.43 3.41
CA ILE A 67 -16.41 -12.89 3.50
C ILE A 67 -16.25 -13.34 4.95
N GLU A 68 -15.37 -12.69 5.71
CA GLU A 68 -15.14 -12.97 7.13
C GLU A 68 -16.44 -12.88 7.94
N SER A 69 -17.21 -11.81 7.72
CA SER A 69 -18.48 -11.58 8.39
C SER A 69 -19.50 -12.68 8.07
N TYR A 70 -19.65 -13.06 6.81
CA TYR A 70 -20.55 -14.14 6.40
C TYR A 70 -20.13 -15.49 6.97
N LEU A 71 -18.85 -15.82 6.92
CA LEU A 71 -18.31 -17.05 7.51
C LEU A 71 -18.59 -17.11 9.02
N LYS A 72 -18.35 -16.01 9.73
CA LYS A 72 -18.62 -15.91 11.16
C LYS A 72 -20.09 -16.06 11.48
N VAL A 73 -20.98 -15.44 10.70
CA VAL A 73 -22.43 -15.47 10.92
C VAL A 73 -23.02 -16.85 10.61
N LYS A 74 -22.71 -17.46 9.46
CA LYS A 74 -23.28 -18.77 9.08
C LYS A 74 -22.63 -19.94 9.81
N PHE A 75 -21.31 -19.90 10.02
CA PHE A 75 -20.52 -21.07 10.39
C PHE A 75 -19.68 -20.89 11.66
N GLY A 76 -19.79 -19.74 12.33
CA GLY A 76 -19.06 -19.46 13.56
C GLY A 76 -17.54 -19.47 13.38
N ASN A 77 -16.83 -19.89 14.41
CA ASN A 77 -15.36 -19.97 14.38
C ASN A 77 -14.84 -21.04 13.42
N GLU A 78 -15.63 -22.08 13.13
CA GLU A 78 -15.23 -23.13 12.20
C GLU A 78 -15.13 -22.60 10.77
N GLY A 79 -16.06 -21.74 10.34
CA GLY A 79 -15.96 -21.06 9.04
C GLY A 79 -14.76 -20.11 8.96
N LEU A 80 -14.41 -19.43 10.05
CA LEU A 80 -13.28 -18.51 10.07
C LEU A 80 -11.92 -19.20 9.87
N LYS A 81 -11.82 -20.52 10.08
CA LYS A 81 -10.57 -21.27 9.82
C LYS A 81 -10.12 -21.23 8.36
N PHE A 82 -11.02 -20.88 7.42
CA PHE A 82 -10.68 -20.72 6.01
C PHE A 82 -10.11 -19.34 5.66
N MET A 83 -10.23 -18.35 6.55
CA MET A 83 -9.76 -16.98 6.29
C MET A 83 -8.28 -16.86 5.94
N PRO A 84 -7.35 -17.60 6.57
CA PRO A 84 -5.94 -17.56 6.16
C PRO A 84 -5.76 -17.87 4.67
N LYS A 85 -6.33 -18.98 4.18
CA LYS A 85 -6.26 -19.37 2.75
C LYS A 85 -6.94 -18.33 1.84
N ILE A 86 -8.12 -17.84 2.21
CA ILE A 86 -8.86 -16.85 1.41
C ILE A 86 -8.09 -15.52 1.34
N SER A 87 -7.41 -15.12 2.42
CA SER A 87 -6.68 -13.85 2.51
C SER A 87 -5.42 -13.78 1.64
N GLU A 88 -4.90 -14.93 1.20
CA GLU A 88 -3.77 -15.02 0.27
C GLU A 88 -4.19 -14.75 -1.18
N ILE A 89 -5.48 -14.84 -1.49
CA ILE A 89 -6.02 -14.66 -2.83
C ILE A 89 -5.95 -13.20 -3.22
N SER A 90 -5.15 -12.89 -4.23
CA SER A 90 -4.96 -11.52 -4.71
C SER A 90 -6.02 -11.09 -5.73
N ASP A 91 -6.58 -12.04 -6.48
CA ASP A 91 -7.57 -11.79 -7.53
C ASP A 91 -8.93 -11.41 -6.94
N PHE A 92 -9.40 -10.21 -7.28
CA PHE A 92 -10.66 -9.68 -6.76
C PHE A 92 -11.89 -10.39 -7.31
N GLU A 93 -11.86 -10.85 -8.56
CA GLU A 93 -12.97 -11.59 -9.18
C GLU A 93 -13.09 -12.99 -8.56
N GLN A 94 -11.95 -13.64 -8.29
CA GLN A 94 -11.91 -14.91 -7.56
C GLN A 94 -12.49 -14.75 -6.15
N LEU A 95 -12.12 -13.70 -5.42
CA LEU A 95 -12.76 -13.37 -4.14
C LEU A 95 -14.27 -13.13 -4.27
N GLY A 96 -14.72 -12.52 -5.37
CA GLY A 96 -16.13 -12.37 -5.70
C GLY A 96 -16.86 -13.70 -5.87
N LYS A 97 -16.26 -14.66 -6.60
CA LYS A 97 -16.80 -16.01 -6.79
C LYS A 97 -16.89 -16.76 -5.47
N ILE A 98 -15.85 -16.69 -4.64
CA ILE A 98 -15.83 -17.28 -3.29
C ILE A 98 -16.96 -16.73 -2.44
N TYR A 99 -17.11 -15.40 -2.41
CA TYR A 99 -18.16 -14.75 -1.65
C TYR A 99 -19.55 -15.27 -2.04
N LEU A 100 -19.84 -15.37 -3.34
CA LEU A 100 -21.11 -15.91 -3.83
C LEU A 100 -21.30 -17.39 -3.46
N SER A 101 -20.25 -18.21 -3.57
CA SER A 101 -20.31 -19.62 -3.16
C SER A 101 -20.58 -19.77 -1.66
N ILE A 102 -19.93 -18.94 -0.81
CA ILE A 102 -20.15 -18.94 0.65
C ILE A 102 -21.59 -18.56 1.01
N ILE A 103 -22.19 -17.62 0.27
CA ILE A 103 -23.61 -17.27 0.46
C ILE A 103 -24.52 -18.46 0.16
N ALA A 104 -24.23 -19.21 -0.91
CA ALA A 104 -25.08 -20.27 -1.43
C ALA A 104 -25.04 -21.58 -0.62
N VAL A 105 -23.93 -21.88 0.06
CA VAL A 105 -23.78 -23.12 0.84
C VAL A 105 -24.43 -23.00 2.21
N GLU A 106 -25.11 -24.05 2.67
CA GLU A 106 -25.87 -24.05 3.94
C GLU A 106 -25.23 -24.89 5.04
N SER A 107 -24.15 -25.62 4.74
CA SER A 107 -23.45 -26.46 5.71
C SER A 107 -21.93 -26.27 5.68
N LEU A 108 -21.27 -26.66 6.79
CA LEU A 108 -19.81 -26.67 6.88
C LEU A 108 -19.16 -27.67 5.92
N GLU A 109 -19.87 -28.76 5.60
CA GLU A 109 -19.45 -29.79 4.65
C GLU A 109 -19.43 -29.24 3.23
N GLU A 110 -20.49 -28.55 2.81
CA GLU A 110 -20.54 -27.85 1.52
C GLU A 110 -19.49 -26.75 1.43
N LEU A 111 -19.32 -25.96 2.48
CA LEU A 111 -18.27 -24.95 2.54
C LEU A 111 -16.88 -25.57 2.35
N ARG A 112 -16.59 -26.69 3.01
CA ARG A 112 -15.32 -27.43 2.84
C ARG A 112 -15.07 -27.81 1.39
N LEU A 113 -16.08 -28.34 0.69
CA LEU A 113 -15.97 -28.68 -0.73
C LEU A 113 -15.66 -27.46 -1.60
N VAL A 114 -16.25 -26.30 -1.32
CA VAL A 114 -15.90 -25.05 -2.02
C VAL A 114 -14.44 -24.68 -1.76
N MET A 115 -13.96 -24.84 -0.52
CA MET A 115 -12.60 -24.48 -0.12
C MET A 115 -11.52 -25.45 -0.64
N GLU A 116 -11.86 -26.70 -0.91
CA GLU A 116 -10.98 -27.68 -1.54
C GLU A 116 -10.76 -27.39 -3.03
N ASN A 117 -11.77 -26.84 -3.70
CA ASN A 117 -11.72 -26.46 -5.11
C ASN A 117 -11.18 -25.03 -5.35
N LEU A 118 -10.66 -24.39 -4.28
CA LEU A 118 -10.04 -23.07 -4.32
C LEU A 118 -8.56 -23.09 -4.65
#